data_AF-A0A016SBI6-F1
#
_entry.id   AF-A0A016SBI6-F1
#
_cell.length_a   1.000
_cell.length_b   1.000
_cell.length_c   1.000
_cell.angle_alpha   90.00
_cell.angle_beta   90.00
_cell.angle_gamma   90.00
#
_symmetry.space_group_name_H-M   'P 1'
#
loop_
_entity.id
_entity.type
_entity.pdbx_description
1 polymer ?
#
loop_
_entity_poly.entity_id
_entity_poly.type
_entity_poly.pdbx_seq_one_letter_code
_entity_poly.pdbx_strand_id
1 'polypeptide(L)'
;MLISESFREEKEVVNFCLQYDEETDSYYINCDAKFTYFMGIGNQNYTLESSDLIKRIEDGRCILTAHRYTKDGWLGAEWVFGIPFIKKYCHIFDMQNKKIGFAPPLN
;
A
#
# COMPACT_ATOMS: atom_id res chain seq x y z
N MET A 1 -30.36 -14.80 -2.80
CA MET A 1 -30.45 -13.38 -3.20
C MET A 1 -29.06 -12.80 -2.98
N LEU A 2 -28.09 -13.13 -3.86
CA LEU A 2 -27.69 -12.36 -5.06
C LEU A 2 -27.35 -10.91 -4.66
N ILE A 3 -26.13 -10.40 -4.81
CA ILE A 3 -25.32 -10.40 -6.04
C ILE A 3 -23.83 -10.60 -5.70
N SER A 4 -23.26 -11.73 -6.14
CA SER A 4 -21.83 -11.88 -6.37
C SER A 4 -21.60 -11.67 -7.87
N GLU A 5 -21.31 -10.45 -8.29
CA GLU A 5 -20.89 -10.17 -9.66
C GLU A 5 -19.64 -9.27 -9.66
N SER A 6 -18.61 -9.83 -10.28
CA SER A 6 -17.53 -9.15 -11.01
C SER A 6 -16.65 -8.15 -10.25
N PHE A 7 -15.55 -8.65 -9.69
CA PHE A 7 -14.25 -8.06 -9.99
C PHE A 7 -13.41 -9.14 -10.67
N ARG A 8 -13.36 -9.06 -11.99
CA ARG A 8 -12.53 -9.91 -12.85
C ARG A 8 -11.22 -9.16 -13.09
N GLU A 9 -10.26 -9.37 -12.20
CA GLU A 9 -8.84 -9.15 -12.50
C GLU A 9 -8.14 -10.51 -12.43
N GLU A 10 -8.17 -11.25 -13.54
CA GLU A 10 -7.19 -12.31 -13.78
C GLU A 10 -5.84 -11.65 -14.12
N LYS A 11 -5.03 -11.35 -13.10
CA LYS A 11 -3.58 -11.27 -13.26
C LYS A 11 -2.94 -11.94 -12.05
N GLU A 12 -2.37 -13.12 -12.32
CA GLU A 12 -1.41 -13.84 -11.48
C GLU A 12 -1.70 -13.77 -9.97
N VAL A 13 -2.49 -14.72 -9.46
CA VAL A 13 -2.56 -14.96 -8.01
C VAL A 13 -1.19 -15.49 -7.57
N VAL A 14 -0.25 -14.57 -7.36
CA VAL A 14 1.01 -14.86 -6.68
C VAL A 14 0.60 -15.14 -5.23
N ASN A 15 0.60 -16.42 -4.86
CA ASN A 15 0.43 -16.81 -3.47
C ASN A 15 1.63 -16.28 -2.68
N PHE A 16 1.48 -15.10 -2.08
CA PHE A 16 2.41 -14.61 -1.10
C PHE A 16 2.22 -15.43 0.18
N CYS A 17 3.21 -16.25 0.51
CA CYS A 17 3.31 -16.87 1.83
C CYS A 17 3.73 -15.79 2.84
N LEU A 18 2.81 -14.89 3.18
CA LEU A 18 3.00 -13.89 4.23
C LEU A 18 2.90 -14.58 5.59
N GLN A 19 3.83 -14.26 6.48
CA GLN A 19 3.79 -14.69 7.87
C GLN A 19 3.54 -13.47 8.74
N TYR A 20 2.41 -13.46 9.45
CA TYR A 20 2.07 -12.38 10.35
C TYR A 20 2.76 -12.59 11.71
N ASP A 21 3.29 -11.52 12.26
CA ASP A 21 3.95 -11.46 13.56
C ASP A 21 3.20 -10.48 14.46
N GLU A 22 2.62 -11.01 15.53
CA GLU A 22 1.76 -10.25 16.46
C GLU A 22 2.55 -9.27 17.34
N GLU A 23 3.79 -9.58 17.67
CA GLU A 23 4.63 -8.72 18.52
C GLU A 23 4.99 -7.41 17.81
N THR A 24 5.22 -7.50 16.51
CA THR A 24 5.63 -6.37 15.66
C THR A 24 4.52 -5.84 14.74
N ASP A 25 3.31 -6.42 14.79
CA ASP A 25 2.16 -6.11 13.91
C ASP A 25 2.58 -6.00 12.44
N SER A 26 3.38 -6.98 11.98
CA SER A 26 4.06 -6.93 10.69
C SER A 26 3.89 -8.23 9.91
N TYR A 27 3.85 -8.12 8.58
CA TYR A 27 3.88 -9.27 7.69
C TYR A 27 5.30 -9.49 7.16
N TYR A 28 5.91 -10.62 7.50
CA TYR A 28 7.12 -11.08 6.84
C TYR A 28 6.83 -11.57 5.43
N ILE A 29 7.74 -11.24 4.52
CA ILE A 29 7.65 -11.54 3.09
C ILE A 29 9.03 -11.97 2.58
N ASN A 30 9.05 -12.78 1.53
CA ASN A 30 10.29 -13.04 0.78
C ASN A 30 10.89 -11.71 0.30
N CYS A 31 12.16 -11.46 0.61
CA CYS A 31 12.86 -10.24 0.18
C CYS A 31 12.88 -10.05 -1.35
N ASP A 32 12.85 -11.13 -2.11
CA ASP A 32 12.92 -11.11 -3.58
C ASP A 32 11.53 -11.16 -4.24
N ALA A 33 10.47 -11.04 -3.45
CA ALA A 33 9.10 -10.90 -3.92
C ALA A 33 8.97 -9.75 -4.93
N LYS A 34 8.36 -10.03 -6.08
CA LYS A 34 8.05 -9.02 -7.09
C LYS A 34 6.55 -8.87 -7.24
N PHE A 35 6.08 -7.64 -7.06
CA PHE A 35 4.69 -7.25 -7.26
C PHE A 35 4.62 -5.74 -7.49
N THR A 36 3.49 -5.32 -8.05
CA THR A 36 3.11 -3.92 -8.21
C THR A 36 1.75 -3.74 -7.55
N TYR A 37 1.65 -2.79 -6.63
CA TYR A 37 0.40 -2.41 -6.00
C TYR A 37 -0.19 -1.18 -6.71
N PHE A 38 -1.46 -1.28 -7.09
CA PHE A 38 -2.19 -0.21 -7.77
C PHE A 38 -3.15 0.47 -6.80
N MET A 39 -3.10 1.80 -6.77
CA MET A 39 -3.97 2.63 -5.96
C MET A 39 -4.68 3.66 -6.84
N GLY A 40 -5.99 3.52 -7.00
CA GLY A 40 -6.81 4.51 -7.68
C GLY A 40 -7.24 5.63 -6.73
N ILE A 41 -6.99 6.88 -7.11
CA ILE A 41 -7.53 8.07 -6.41
C ILE A 41 -8.19 8.96 -7.46
N GLY A 42 -9.52 9.03 -7.41
CA GLY A 42 -10.31 9.67 -8.47
C GLY A 42 -10.06 9.01 -9.82
N ASN A 43 -9.58 9.78 -10.80
CA ASN A 43 -9.28 9.30 -12.16
C ASN A 43 -7.78 9.01 -12.37
N GLN A 44 -6.98 9.04 -11.31
CA GLN A 44 -5.53 8.82 -11.37
C GLN A 44 -5.16 7.49 -10.74
N ASN A 45 -4.20 6.80 -11.36
CA ASN A 45 -3.63 5.56 -10.84
C ASN A 45 -2.21 5.81 -10.36
N TYR A 46 -1.96 5.49 -9.09
CA TYR A 46 -0.65 5.52 -8.47
C TYR A 46 -0.15 4.10 -8.29
N THR A 47 1.11 3.87 -8.59
CA THR A 47 1.76 2.57 -8.42
C THR A 47 2.80 2.61 -7.31
N LEU A 48 2.88 1.51 -6.56
CA LEU A 48 3.98 1.21 -5.65
C LEU A 48 4.57 -0.12 -6.07
N GLU A 49 5.86 -0.16 -6.31
CA GLU A 49 6.56 -1.40 -6.62
C GLU A 49 6.91 -2.13 -5.33
N SER A 50 7.18 -3.43 -5.42
CA SER A 50 7.73 -4.22 -4.30
C SER A 50 8.90 -3.55 -3.59
N SER A 51 9.79 -2.85 -4.31
CA SER A 51 10.90 -2.09 -3.71
C SER A 51 10.46 -0.90 -2.84
N ASP A 52 9.27 -0.36 -3.08
CA ASP A 52 8.69 0.73 -2.29
C ASP A 52 8.03 0.18 -0.99
N LEU A 53 7.63 -1.10 -1.01
CA LEU A 53 6.81 -1.73 0.04
C LEU A 53 7.54 -2.81 0.87
N ILE A 54 8.70 -3.29 0.41
CA ILE A 54 9.52 -4.27 1.13
C ILE A 54 10.63 -3.55 1.87
N LYS A 55 10.71 -3.75 3.19
CA LYS A 55 11.80 -3.23 4.02
C LYS A 55 12.59 -4.40 4.61
N ARG A 56 13.91 -4.40 4.37
CA ARG A 56 14.83 -5.28 5.10
C ARG A 56 15.06 -4.73 6.51
N ILE A 57 14.93 -5.58 7.52
CA ILE A 57 15.17 -5.25 8.93
C ILE A 57 16.54 -5.77 9.40
N GLU A 58 16.95 -5.43 10.63
CA GLU A 58 18.31 -5.66 11.13
C GLU A 58 18.75 -7.13 11.11
N ASP A 59 17.82 -8.06 11.32
CA ASP A 59 18.09 -9.51 11.32
C ASP A 59 18.19 -10.13 9.91
N GLY A 60 18.11 -9.30 8.87
CA GLY A 60 18.20 -9.70 7.47
C GLY A 60 16.89 -10.19 6.85
N ARG A 61 15.80 -10.36 7.61
CA ARG A 61 14.47 -10.67 7.07
C ARG A 61 13.84 -9.43 6.44
N CYS A 62 12.76 -9.64 5.68
CA CYS A 62 12.01 -8.57 5.05
C CYS A 62 10.57 -8.54 5.53
N ILE A 63 10.05 -7.33 5.73
CA ILE A 63 8.67 -7.07 6.10
C ILE A 63 7.97 -6.24 5.02
N LEU A 64 6.67 -6.41 4.91
CA LEU A 64 5.79 -5.56 4.13
C LEU A 64 5.46 -4.31 4.94
N THR A 65 5.71 -3.13 4.38
CA THR A 65 5.35 -1.84 4.99
C THR A 65 3.91 -1.43 4.66
N ALA A 66 3.00 -2.41 4.67
CA ALA A 66 1.56 -2.24 4.56
C ALA A 66 0.93 -3.16 5.60
N HIS A 67 0.13 -2.59 6.49
CA HIS A 67 -0.51 -3.32 7.58
C HIS A 67 -1.98 -2.96 7.64
N ARG A 68 -2.77 -3.86 8.21
CA ARG A 68 -4.19 -3.64 8.38
C ARG A 68 -4.38 -2.59 9.48
N TYR A 69 -4.92 -1.44 9.12
CA TYR A 69 -5.30 -0.44 10.11
C TYR A 69 -6.68 -0.79 10.67
N THR A 70 -6.73 -1.39 11.86
CA THR A 70 -7.97 -1.58 12.61
C THR A 70 -8.09 -0.53 13.71
N LYS A 71 -8.48 0.69 13.35
CA LYS A 71 -9.15 1.55 14.33
C LYS A 71 -10.65 1.40 14.14
N ASP A 72 -11.29 0.86 15.17
CA ASP A 72 -12.73 1.05 15.40
C ASP A 72 -12.96 2.53 15.69
N GLY A 73 -13.20 3.32 14.64
CA GLY A 73 -13.30 4.77 14.72
C GLY A 73 -14.38 5.31 13.79
N TRP A 74 -14.93 6.47 14.16
CA TRP A 74 -16.06 7.16 13.53
C TRP A 74 -15.89 7.53 12.03
N LEU A 75 -14.67 7.45 11.48
CA LEU A 75 -14.36 7.81 10.09
C LEU A 75 -14.46 6.63 9.10
N GLY A 76 -14.70 5.40 9.58
CA GLY A 76 -14.75 4.21 8.73
C GLY A 76 -13.36 3.77 8.25
N ALA A 77 -13.33 2.75 7.39
CA ALA A 77 -12.08 2.21 6.84
C ALA A 77 -11.42 3.23 5.89
N GLU A 78 -10.57 4.08 6.43
CA GLU A 78 -9.75 5.01 5.67
C GLU A 78 -8.41 4.36 5.31
N TRP A 79 -8.05 4.45 4.03
CA TRP A 79 -6.68 4.16 3.60
C TRP A 79 -5.76 5.23 4.15
N VAL A 80 -4.75 4.83 4.94
CA VAL A 80 -3.70 5.73 5.40
C VAL A 80 -2.50 5.62 4.47
N PHE A 81 -2.18 6.70 3.76
CA PHE A 81 -1.03 6.76 2.87
C PHE A 81 0.24 7.06 3.67
N GLY A 82 0.85 6.00 4.17
CA GLY A 82 2.04 6.07 5.01
C GLY A 82 3.33 6.36 4.25
N ILE A 83 4.45 6.08 4.94
CA ILE A 83 5.82 6.37 4.48
C ILE A 83 6.12 5.89 3.05
N PRO A 84 5.73 4.68 2.60
CA PRO A 84 6.01 4.24 1.22
C PRO A 84 5.46 5.19 0.16
N PHE A 85 4.21 5.61 0.33
CA PHE A 85 3.54 6.51 -0.61
C PHE A 85 4.15 7.92 -0.56
N ILE A 86 4.47 8.42 0.65
CA ILE A 86 5.12 9.73 0.84
C ILE A 86 6.52 9.78 0.24
N LYS A 87 7.27 8.67 0.27
CA LYS A 87 8.57 8.57 -0.40
C LYS A 87 8.44 8.50 -1.92
N LYS A 88 7.44 7.79 -2.41
CA LYS A 88 7.24 7.59 -3.85
C LYS A 88 6.67 8.81 -4.55
N TYR A 89 5.86 9.61 -3.88
CA TYR A 89 5.17 10.75 -4.50
C TYR A 89 5.38 12.03 -3.69
N CYS A 90 5.72 13.12 -4.36
CA CYS A 90 5.71 14.45 -3.75
C CYS A 90 4.26 14.86 -3.45
N HIS A 91 4.02 15.31 -2.22
CA HIS A 91 2.70 15.72 -1.76
C HIS A 91 2.57 17.24 -1.86
N ILE A 92 1.57 17.72 -2.57
CA ILE A 92 1.29 19.15 -2.76
C ILE A 92 0.00 19.47 -2.01
N PHE A 93 0.10 20.32 -0.99
CA PHE A 93 -1.03 20.77 -0.19
C PHE A 93 -1.43 22.18 -0.62
N ASP A 94 -2.45 22.27 -1.49
CA ASP A 94 -3.04 23.53 -1.89
C ASP A 94 -4.16 23.90 -0.91
N MET A 95 -3.79 24.60 0.15
CA MET A 95 -4.71 24.99 1.21
C MET A 95 -5.75 26.02 0.73
N GLN A 96 -5.38 26.86 -0.23
CA GLN A 96 -6.28 27.90 -0.78
C GLN A 96 -7.43 27.25 -1.56
N ASN A 97 -7.11 26.28 -2.42
CA ASN A 97 -8.11 25.58 -3.22
C ASN A 97 -8.65 24.30 -2.55
N LYS A 98 -8.17 23.97 -1.33
CA LYS A 98 -8.53 22.77 -0.56
C LYS A 98 -8.30 21.48 -1.34
N LYS A 99 -7.13 21.37 -1.97
CA LYS A 99 -6.76 20.23 -2.81
C LYS A 99 -5.44 19.61 -2.36
N ILE A 100 -5.33 18.31 -2.59
CA ILE A 100 -4.08 17.57 -2.46
C ILE A 100 -3.71 17.08 -3.85
N GLY A 101 -2.46 17.34 -4.24
CA GLY A 101 -1.86 16.82 -5.47
C GLY A 101 -0.73 15.85 -5.15
N PHE A 102 -0.49 14.92 -6.05
CA PHE A 102 0.62 13.99 -5.99
C PHE A 102 1.39 14.06 -7.31
N ALA A 103 2.71 14.08 -7.22
CA ALA A 103 3.60 14.09 -8.39
C ALA A 103 4.74 13.09 -8.19
N PRO A 104 5.31 12.53 -9.27
CA PRO A 104 6.55 11.77 -9.18
C PRO A 104 7.67 12.60 -8.51
N PRO A 105 8.64 11.95 -7.85
CA PRO A 105 9.75 12.65 -7.23
C PRO A 105 10.68 13.21 -8.31
N LEU A 106 11.40 14.29 -7.99
CA LEU A 106 12.47 14.79 -8.85
C LEU A 106 13.65 13.81 -8.78
N ASN A 107 14.10 13.34 -9.95
CA ASN A 107 15.27 12.47 -10.08
C ASN A 107 16.57 13.21 -9.74
#